data_AF-A0A0E3S6F1-F1
#
_entry.id   AF-A0A0E3S6F1-F1
#
_cell.length_a   1.000
_cell.length_b   1.000
_cell.length_c   1.000
_cell.angle_alpha   90.00
_cell.angle_beta   90.00
_cell.angle_gamma   90.00
#
_symmetry.space_group_name_H-M   'P 1'
#
loop_
_entity.id
_entity.type
_entity.pdbx_description
1 polymer ?
#
loop_
_entity_poly.entity_id
_entity_poly.type
_entity_poly.pdbx_seq_one_letter_code
_entity_poly.pdbx_strand_id
1 'polypeptide(L)'
;MTNEVKLDDTLYLKKHVSKGDYQQRTGKRSERIIPTGKLYGLRKFDLIKTEKGVGIVKGKRSTGYFAITDIMGNKIHDSVNIKKSCKRLRARTTTLLERKVVPIKVDAFLPHLSADASEEGVSCL
;
A
#
# COMPACT_ATOMS: atom_id res chain seq x y z
N MET A 1 -21.97 28.53 -26.46
CA MET A 1 -22.06 27.69 -25.24
C MET A 1 -20.66 27.51 -24.69
N THR A 2 -20.31 28.24 -23.64
CA THR A 2 -19.01 28.09 -22.97
C THR A 2 -19.11 26.92 -22.00
N ASN A 3 -18.35 25.86 -22.24
CA ASN A 3 -18.24 24.75 -21.28
C ASN A 3 -17.34 25.22 -20.14
N GLU A 4 -17.93 25.49 -18.97
CA GLU A 4 -17.17 25.71 -17.74
C GLU A 4 -16.57 24.38 -17.24
N VAL A 5 -15.26 24.34 -17.08
CA VAL A 5 -14.54 23.17 -16.55
C VAL A 5 -14.41 23.32 -15.04
N LYS A 6 -15.02 22.40 -14.28
CA LYS A 6 -14.91 22.35 -12.81
C LYS A 6 -13.80 21.39 -12.40
N LEU A 7 -13.00 21.79 -11.42
CA LEU A 7 -11.99 20.94 -10.79
C LEU A 7 -12.67 19.98 -9.80
N ASP A 8 -12.19 18.73 -9.75
CA ASP A 8 -12.65 17.69 -8.84
C ASP A 8 -11.52 17.33 -7.86
N ASP A 9 -11.85 17.24 -6.57
CA ASP A 9 -10.92 16.88 -5.49
C ASP A 9 -10.71 15.36 -5.38
N THR A 10 -11.18 14.59 -6.37
CA THR A 10 -11.11 13.14 -6.35
C THR A 10 -9.80 12.63 -6.98
N LEU A 11 -8.94 12.05 -6.14
CA LEU A 11 -7.72 11.37 -6.55
C LEU A 11 -7.96 9.86 -6.75
N TYR A 12 -7.66 9.37 -7.95
CA TYR A 12 -7.68 7.95 -8.27
C TYR A 12 -6.26 7.39 -8.29
N LEU A 13 -5.98 6.46 -7.37
CA LEU A 13 -4.69 5.78 -7.29
C LEU A 13 -4.81 4.39 -7.92
N LYS A 14 -3.90 4.10 -8.85
CA LYS A 14 -3.78 2.80 -9.51
C LYS A 14 -2.39 2.23 -9.28
N LYS A 15 -2.35 0.96 -8.87
CA LYS A 15 -1.09 0.23 -8.68
C LYS A 15 -1.18 -1.18 -9.24
N HIS A 16 -0.23 -1.54 -10.09
CA HIS A 16 -0.08 -2.91 -10.56
C HIS A 16 0.71 -3.73 -9.55
N VAL A 17 0.22 -4.94 -9.29
CA VAL A 17 0.88 -5.93 -8.42
C VAL A 17 1.02 -7.24 -9.18
N SER A 18 1.97 -8.07 -8.74
CA SER A 18 2.16 -9.40 -9.33
C SER A 18 0.86 -10.21 -9.34
N LYS A 19 0.74 -11.21 -10.22
CA LYS A 19 -0.41 -12.13 -10.24
C LYS A 19 -0.37 -13.17 -9.13
N GLY A 20 0.83 -13.60 -8.74
CA GLY A 20 1.05 -14.62 -7.72
C GLY A 20 2.17 -14.28 -6.75
N ASP A 21 2.41 -15.20 -5.82
CA ASP A 21 3.64 -15.25 -5.04
C ASP A 21 4.58 -16.18 -5.82
N TYR A 22 5.60 -15.62 -6.50
CA TYR A 22 6.50 -16.39 -7.36
C TYR A 22 7.62 -17.08 -6.58
N GLN A 23 8.05 -16.48 -5.47
CA GLN A 23 8.98 -17.12 -4.56
C GLN A 23 8.21 -18.13 -3.69
N GLN A 24 8.48 -19.41 -3.90
CA GLN A 24 7.82 -20.51 -3.17
C GLN A 24 8.72 -21.17 -2.12
N ARG A 25 10.03 -20.90 -2.14
CA ARG A 25 11.02 -21.48 -1.24
C ARG A 25 11.97 -20.41 -0.70
N THR A 26 12.57 -20.69 0.45
CA THR A 26 13.57 -19.84 1.12
C THR A 26 14.63 -20.70 1.81
N GLY A 27 15.71 -20.08 2.28
CA GLY A 27 16.87 -20.75 2.86
C GLY A 27 18.09 -20.79 1.93
N LYS A 28 19.27 -21.14 2.47
CA LYS A 28 20.54 -21.11 1.72
C LYS A 28 20.54 -22.07 0.54
N ARG A 29 19.77 -23.16 0.65
CA ARG A 29 19.59 -24.20 -0.38
C ARG A 29 18.11 -24.39 -0.74
N SER A 30 17.26 -23.38 -0.52
CA SER A 30 15.81 -23.46 -0.76
C SER A 30 15.10 -24.58 0.02
N GLU A 31 15.63 -24.93 1.19
CA GLU A 31 15.16 -26.04 2.01
C GLU A 31 13.78 -25.80 2.65
N ARG A 32 13.39 -24.54 2.86
CA ARG A 32 12.11 -24.19 3.50
C ARG A 32 11.06 -23.83 2.46
N ILE A 33 9.92 -24.52 2.49
CA ILE A 33 8.75 -24.19 1.66
C ILE A 33 8.01 -23.01 2.28
N ILE A 34 7.75 -21.99 1.47
CA ILE A 34 6.92 -20.84 1.86
C ILE A 34 5.47 -21.24 1.65
N PRO A 35 4.58 -21.09 2.66
CA PRO A 35 3.16 -21.31 2.47
C PRO A 35 2.60 -20.26 1.51
N THR A 36 2.44 -20.64 0.25
CA THR A 36 1.88 -19.81 -0.81
C THR A 36 0.37 -20.02 -0.92
N GLY A 37 -0.35 -19.02 -1.40
CA GLY A 37 -1.81 -19.09 -1.55
C GLY A 37 -2.60 -18.44 -0.40
N LYS A 38 -3.76 -19.03 -0.08
CA LYS A 38 -4.70 -18.51 0.94
C LYS A 38 -4.25 -18.97 2.33
N LEU A 39 -4.06 -18.03 3.24
CA LEU A 39 -3.88 -18.32 4.66
C LEU A 39 -5.12 -17.84 5.39
N TYR A 40 -5.82 -18.75 6.08
CA TYR A 40 -7.10 -18.47 6.73
C TYR A 40 -8.12 -17.78 5.82
N GLY A 41 -8.14 -18.19 4.55
CA GLY A 41 -9.04 -17.63 3.56
C GLY A 41 -8.59 -16.30 2.94
N LEU A 42 -7.53 -15.62 3.41
CA LEU A 42 -6.99 -14.36 2.86
C LEU A 42 -5.71 -14.56 2.00
N ARG A 43 -5.51 -13.68 1.03
CA ARG A 43 -4.31 -13.57 0.19
C ARG A 43 -3.63 -12.22 0.38
N LYS A 44 -2.36 -12.14 -0.04
CA LYS A 44 -1.67 -10.86 -0.19
C LYS A 44 -2.46 -10.00 -1.18
N PHE A 45 -2.54 -8.70 -0.91
CA PHE A 45 -3.26 -7.71 -1.70
C PHE A 45 -4.79 -7.79 -1.67
N ASP A 46 -5.38 -8.59 -0.78
CA ASP A 46 -6.81 -8.48 -0.51
C ASP A 46 -7.13 -7.18 0.23
N LEU A 47 -8.29 -6.59 -0.06
CA LEU A 47 -8.84 -5.47 0.68
C LEU A 47 -9.73 -6.01 1.80
N ILE A 48 -9.43 -5.60 3.03
CA ILE A 48 -10.09 -6.10 4.24
C ILE A 48 -10.51 -4.95 5.14
N LYS A 49 -11.59 -5.17 5.90
CA LYS A 49 -12.05 -4.32 6.98
C LYS A 49 -11.82 -5.05 8.30
N THR A 50 -11.18 -4.36 9.23
CA THR A 50 -10.85 -4.86 10.56
C THR A 50 -11.14 -3.79 11.61
N GLU A 51 -11.07 -4.14 12.90
CA GLU A 51 -11.20 -3.19 14.02
C GLU A 51 -10.16 -2.06 13.97
N LYS A 52 -8.99 -2.30 13.36
CA LYS A 52 -7.91 -1.33 13.24
C LYS A 52 -8.01 -0.45 11.99
N GLY A 53 -9.03 -0.67 11.16
CA GLY A 53 -9.25 0.09 9.94
C GLY A 53 -9.43 -0.79 8.69
N VAL A 54 -9.53 -0.11 7.55
CA VAL A 54 -9.65 -0.71 6.23
C VAL A 54 -8.32 -0.58 5.50
N GLY A 55 -7.88 -1.65 4.84
CA GLY A 55 -6.71 -1.57 3.98
C GLY A 55 -6.33 -2.90 3.35
N ILE A 56 -5.13 -2.92 2.78
CA ILE A 56 -4.64 -3.99 1.91
C ILE A 56 -3.68 -4.89 2.69
N VAL A 57 -3.83 -6.21 2.56
CA VAL A 57 -2.94 -7.19 3.21
C VAL A 57 -1.54 -7.15 2.57
N LYS A 58 -0.52 -6.73 3.32
CA LYS A 58 0.87 -6.67 2.85
C LYS A 58 1.63 -7.99 3.06
N GLY A 59 1.48 -8.59 4.22
CA GLY A 59 2.22 -9.79 4.62
C GLY A 59 1.40 -10.66 5.56
N LYS A 60 1.60 -11.98 5.49
CA LYS A 60 0.86 -12.98 6.25
C LYS A 60 1.84 -13.70 7.16
N ARG A 61 1.48 -13.92 8.42
CA ARG A 61 2.21 -14.79 9.36
C ARG A 61 1.40 -16.07 9.55
N SER A 62 2.08 -17.22 9.63
CA SER A 62 1.43 -18.53 9.79
C SER A 62 0.48 -18.62 10.99
N THR A 63 0.70 -17.79 12.02
CA THR A 63 -0.12 -17.69 13.23
C THR A 63 -1.49 -17.02 13.02
N GLY A 64 -1.76 -16.47 11.83
CA GLY A 64 -3.02 -15.78 11.53
C GLY A 64 -3.00 -14.27 11.75
N TYR A 65 -1.81 -13.70 11.93
CA TYR A 65 -1.60 -12.26 11.98
C TYR A 65 -1.10 -11.71 10.65
N PHE A 66 -1.47 -10.48 10.32
CA PHE A 66 -1.03 -9.79 9.10
C PHE A 66 -0.86 -8.29 9.32
N ALA A 67 -0.10 -7.67 8.42
CA ALA A 67 0.05 -6.22 8.34
C ALA A 67 -0.90 -5.64 7.28
N ILE A 68 -1.48 -4.48 7.59
CA ILE A 68 -2.39 -3.73 6.71
C ILE A 68 -1.68 -2.47 6.24
N THR A 69 -1.79 -2.19 4.94
CA THR A 69 -1.23 -0.99 4.32
C THR A 69 -2.22 -0.31 3.39
N ASP A 70 -1.91 0.95 3.10
CA ASP A 70 -2.50 1.75 2.05
C ASP A 70 -2.02 1.29 0.65
N ILE A 71 -2.63 1.77 -0.44
CA ILE A 71 -2.20 1.44 -1.82
C ILE A 71 -0.73 1.85 -2.08
N MET A 72 -0.30 2.96 -1.49
CA MET A 72 1.08 3.46 -1.57
C MET A 72 2.07 2.62 -0.75
N GLY A 73 1.59 1.70 0.09
CA GLY A 73 2.43 0.85 0.94
C GLY A 73 2.74 1.45 2.31
N ASN A 74 2.17 2.63 2.61
CA ASN A 74 2.18 3.23 3.94
C ASN A 74 1.49 2.29 4.93
N LYS A 75 2.13 2.11 6.07
CA LYS A 75 1.68 1.17 7.08
C LYS A 75 0.51 1.75 7.87
N ILE A 76 -0.62 1.03 7.90
CA ILE A 76 -1.78 1.38 8.74
C ILE A 76 -1.64 0.66 10.09
N HIS A 77 -1.36 -0.64 10.07
CA HIS A 77 -1.14 -1.43 11.28
C HIS A 77 -0.27 -2.66 11.00
N ASP A 78 0.55 -3.07 11.98
CA ASP A 78 1.52 -4.16 11.81
C ASP A 78 1.00 -5.56 12.14
N SER A 79 0.03 -5.65 13.03
CA SER A 79 -0.41 -6.91 13.61
C SER A 79 -1.91 -6.95 13.83
N VAL A 80 -2.64 -7.36 12.81
CA VAL A 80 -4.08 -7.61 12.91
C VAL A 80 -4.34 -9.10 12.85
N ASN A 81 -5.18 -9.59 13.76
CA ASN A 81 -5.52 -11.00 13.87
C ASN A 81 -6.73 -11.31 13.00
N ILE A 82 -6.64 -12.37 12.19
CA ILE A 82 -7.73 -12.79 11.32
C ILE A 82 -8.93 -13.40 12.06
N LYS A 83 -8.70 -14.00 13.23
CA LYS A 83 -9.76 -14.64 14.04
C LYS A 83 -10.69 -13.62 14.69
N LYS A 84 -10.26 -12.35 14.79
CA LYS A 84 -11.11 -11.24 15.23
C LYS A 84 -12.05 -10.81 14.10
N SER A 85 -12.83 -9.74 14.30
CA SER A 85 -13.78 -9.24 13.31
C SER A 85 -13.09 -8.72 12.03
N CYS A 86 -12.73 -9.65 11.14
CA CYS A 86 -12.05 -9.40 9.88
C CYS A 86 -12.97 -9.78 8.72
N LYS A 87 -13.41 -8.78 7.94
CA LYS A 87 -14.26 -8.99 6.76
C LYS A 87 -13.48 -8.68 5.49
N ARG A 88 -13.46 -9.62 4.54
CA ARG A 88 -12.94 -9.34 3.19
C ARG A 88 -13.93 -8.44 2.44
N LEU A 89 -13.45 -7.31 1.93
CA LEU A 89 -14.23 -6.40 1.10
C LEU A 89 -14.06 -6.72 -0.38
N ARG A 90 -12.81 -6.93 -0.82
CA ARG A 90 -12.47 -7.23 -2.21
C ARG A 90 -11.37 -8.28 -2.28
N ALA A 91 -11.54 -9.25 -3.16
CA ALA A 91 -10.49 -10.21 -3.47
C ALA A 91 -9.37 -9.54 -4.28
N ARG A 92 -8.16 -10.08 -4.16
CA ARG A 92 -6.99 -9.64 -4.94
C ARG A 92 -7.29 -9.56 -6.44
N THR A 93 -6.89 -8.45 -7.02
CA THR A 93 -6.77 -8.21 -8.46
C THR A 93 -5.33 -7.83 -8.81
N THR A 94 -4.93 -7.98 -10.07
CA THR A 94 -3.61 -7.54 -10.57
C THR A 94 -3.46 -6.02 -10.56
N THR A 95 -4.58 -5.31 -10.60
CA THR A 95 -4.66 -3.85 -10.53
C THR A 95 -5.39 -3.47 -9.26
N LEU A 96 -4.69 -2.81 -8.34
CA LEU A 96 -5.27 -2.20 -7.16
C LEU A 96 -5.75 -0.80 -7.55
N LEU A 97 -6.98 -0.49 -7.15
CA LEU A 97 -7.62 0.80 -7.35
C LEU A 97 -8.14 1.31 -6.02
N GLU A 98 -7.85 2.57 -5.74
CA GLU A 98 -8.33 3.30 -4.58
C GLU A 98 -8.76 4.71 -4.99
N ARG A 99 -9.87 5.17 -4.43
CA ARG A 99 -10.39 6.53 -4.62
C ARG A 99 -10.24 7.28 -3.31
N LYS A 100 -9.59 8.44 -3.35
CA LYS A 100 -9.46 9.35 -2.20
C LYS A 100 -10.03 10.70 -2.58
N VAL A 101 -10.69 11.37 -1.64
CA VAL A 101 -11.05 12.79 -1.77
C VAL A 101 -9.96 13.54 -1.03
N VAL A 102 -9.16 14.31 -1.76
CA VAL A 102 -8.06 15.09 -1.20
C VAL A 102 -8.24 16.50 -1.73
N PRO A 103 -8.34 17.53 -0.86
CA PRO A 103 -8.39 18.90 -1.35
C PRO A 103 -7.10 19.18 -2.11
N ILE A 104 -7.21 19.41 -3.42
CA ILE A 104 -6.04 19.67 -4.25
C ILE A 104 -5.57 21.09 -3.92
N LYS A 105 -4.55 21.21 -3.08
CA LYS A 105 -3.77 22.44 -3.00
C LYS A 105 -2.93 22.51 -4.26
N VAL A 106 -3.39 23.31 -5.23
CA VAL A 106 -2.59 23.65 -6.41
C VAL A 106 -1.53 24.63 -5.94
N ASP A 107 -0.52 24.13 -5.22
CA ASP A 107 0.66 24.93 -4.96
C ASP A 107 1.36 25.07 -6.31
N ALA A 108 1.37 26.29 -6.84
CA ALA A 108 1.95 26.60 -8.14
C ALA A 108 3.34 25.95 -8.22
N PHE A 109 3.48 24.96 -9.11
CA PHE A 109 4.76 24.36 -9.44
C PHE A 109 5.62 25.48 -10.02
N LEU A 110 6.45 26.13 -9.21
CA LEU A 110 7.40 27.14 -9.67
C LEU A 110 8.46 26.41 -10.51
N PRO A 111 8.42 26.51 -11.85
CA PRO A 111 9.36 25.81 -12.70
C PRO A 111 10.56 26.72 -12.89
N HIS A 112 11.35 26.93 -11.84
CA HIS A 112 12.71 27.48 -11.80
C HIS A 112 12.93 28.10 -10.42
N LEU A 113 13.84 27.51 -9.63
CA LEU A 113 14.86 28.26 -8.92
C LEU A 113 15.95 27.24 -8.60
N SER A 114 17.11 27.44 -9.22
CA SER A 114 18.36 26.77 -8.88
C SER A 114 18.62 26.94 -7.39
N ALA A 115 18.78 25.85 -6.65
CA ALA A 115 19.39 25.92 -5.34
C ALA A 115 20.89 26.13 -5.57
N ASP A 116 21.33 27.35 -5.36
CA ASP A 116 22.74 27.70 -5.32
C ASP A 116 23.44 26.84 -4.26
N ALA A 117 24.57 26.26 -4.67
CA ALA A 117 25.52 25.68 -3.75
C ALA A 117 26.10 26.80 -2.88
N SER A 118 25.90 26.74 -1.57
CA SER A 118 26.81 27.35 -0.61
C SER A 118 27.07 26.34 0.50
N GLU A 119 28.32 25.90 0.51
CA GLU A 119 28.97 25.18 1.59
C GLU A 119 28.88 26.01 2.87
N GLU A 120 28.50 25.43 3.99
CA GLU A 120 29.16 25.67 5.28
C GLU A 120 29.05 24.40 6.12
N GLY A 121 30.22 23.90 6.53
CA GLY A 121 30.35 22.66 7.27
C GLY A 121 29.83 22.77 8.70
N VAL A 122 29.38 21.64 9.22
CA VAL A 122 29.29 21.44 10.67
C VAL A 122 29.99 20.13 11.02
N SER A 123 31.15 20.35 11.62
CA SER A 123 32.02 19.46 12.38
C SER A 123 31.30 18.31 13.09
N CYS A 124 31.86 17.11 12.93
CA CYS A 124 31.64 15.98 13.84
C CYS A 124 32.10 16.34 15.26
N LEU A 125 31.29 16.02 16.27
CA LEU A 125 31.69 15.65 17.62
C LEU A 125 30.87 14.43 18.03
#